data_AF-A0A135VLT5-F1
#
_entry.id   AF-A0A135VLT5-F1
#
_cell.length_a   1.000
_cell.length_b   1.000
_cell.length_c   1.000
_cell.angle_alpha   90.00
_cell.angle_beta   90.00
_cell.angle_gamma   90.00
#
_symmetry.space_group_name_H-M   'P 1'
#
loop_
_entity.id
_entity.type
_entity.pdbx_description
1 polymer ?
#
loop_
_entity_poly.entity_id
_entity_poly.type
_entity_poly.pdbx_seq_one_letter_code
_entity_poly.pdbx_strand_id
1 'polypeptide(L)' 'MMNKLQDLMTDQVPVQVIVDIDDTLHNVIKGIIKNVGRNYIEVLRPTNQDEKSRYATDEVKIIVPIEKIAEVMYYQKT' A
#
# COMPACT_ATOMS: atom_id res chain seq x y z
N MET A 1 11.67 -13.74 14.92
CA MET A 1 10.62 -12.70 14.94
C MET A 1 10.50 -12.18 13.52
N MET A 2 9.38 -12.43 12.84
CA MET A 2 9.16 -11.92 11.47
C MET A 2 8.87 -10.41 11.53
N ASN A 3 9.32 -9.68 10.51
CA ASN A 3 9.12 -8.24 10.40
C ASN A 3 7.70 -7.97 9.89
N LYS A 4 6.96 -7.04 10.50
CA LYS A 4 5.61 -6.63 10.07
C LYS A 4 5.50 -6.31 8.58
N LEU A 5 6.56 -5.79 7.94
CA LEU A 5 6.57 -5.56 6.49
C LEU A 5 6.63 -6.84 5.67
N GLN A 6 7.33 -7.87 6.17
CA GLN A 6 7.36 -9.17 5.53
C GLN A 6 5.98 -9.83 5.64
N ASP A 7 5.28 -9.68 6.76
CA ASP A 7 3.93 -10.21 6.94
C ASP A 7 2.96 -9.58 5.92
N LEU A 8 2.96 -8.24 5.78
CA LEU A 8 2.13 -7.54 4.78
C LEU A 8 2.40 -7.99 3.34
N MET A 9 3.66 -8.30 3.01
CA MET A 9 4.06 -8.80 1.69
C MET A 9 3.64 -10.25 1.47
N THR A 10 3.91 -11.13 2.44
CA THR A 10 3.58 -12.57 2.37
C THR A 10 2.07 -12.79 2.30
N ASP A 11 1.30 -12.05 3.09
CA ASP A 11 -0.15 -12.16 3.16
C ASP A 11 -0.87 -11.36 2.06
N GLN A 12 -0.11 -10.69 1.19
CA GLN A 12 -0.62 -9.85 0.10
C GLN A 12 -1.67 -8.84 0.57
N VAL A 13 -1.45 -8.25 1.75
CA VAL A 13 -2.38 -7.31 2.36
C VAL A 13 -2.43 -6.05 1.51
N PRO A 14 -3.63 -5.58 1.08
CA PRO A 14 -3.76 -4.29 0.43
C PRO A 14 -3.32 -3.19 1.38
N VAL A 15 -2.51 -2.26 0.90
CA VAL A 15 -1.95 -1.14 1.69
C VAL A 15 -2.20 0.18 0.98
N GLN A 16 -2.24 1.25 1.78
CA GLN A 16 -2.01 2.62 1.34
C GLN A 16 -0.60 3.03 1.75
N VAL A 17 0.19 3.51 0.81
CA VAL A 17 1.55 4.01 1.03
C VAL A 17 1.54 5.51 0.80
N ILE A 18 1.92 6.26 1.83
CA ILE A 18 2.02 7.72 1.79
C ILE A 18 3.47 8.07 1.47
N VAL A 19 3.69 8.73 0.34
CA VAL A 19 5.02 9.07 -0.19
C VAL A 19 5.14 10.58 -0.31
N ASP A 20 6.24 11.15 0.18
CA ASP A 20 6.52 12.58 -0.01
C ASP A 20 6.85 12.86 -1.47
N ILE A 21 6.22 13.91 -2.02
CA ILE A 21 6.64 14.51 -3.29
C ILE A 21 7.45 15.79 -3.00
N ASP A 22 7.00 16.58 -2.02
CA ASP A 22 7.68 17.76 -1.49
C ASP A 22 7.30 18.00 -0.01
N ASP A 23 7.79 19.08 0.61
CA ASP A 23 7.55 19.40 2.04
C ASP A 23 6.07 19.63 2.41
N THR A 24 5.17 19.73 1.41
CA THR A 24 3.74 20.04 1.60
C THR A 24 2.79 19.06 0.93
N LEU A 25 3.26 18.29 -0.05
CA LEU A 25 2.48 17.38 -0.87
C LEU A 25 2.87 15.92 -0.62
N HIS A 26 1.85 15.13 -0.32
CA HIS A 26 1.97 13.68 -0.21
C HIS A 26 1.19 13.01 -1.33
N ASN A 27 1.78 11.98 -1.93
CA ASN A 27 1.07 11.05 -2.79
C ASN A 27 0.55 9.88 -1.98
N VAL A 28 -0.66 9.39 -2.31
CA VAL A 28 -1.24 8.20 -1.71
C VAL A 28 -1.31 7.10 -2.76
N ILE A 29 -0.48 6.09 -2.58
CA ILE A 29 -0.39 4.93 -3.47
C ILE A 29 -1.15 3.76 -2.86
N LYS A 30 -2.06 3.17 -3.62
CA LYS A 30 -2.82 1.99 -3.18
C LYS A 30 -2.36 0.76 -3.94
N GLY A 31 -2.10 -0.34 -3.23
CA GLY A 31 -1.66 -1.58 -3.86
C GLY A 31 -1.26 -2.64 -2.86
N ILE A 32 -0.46 -3.61 -3.29
CA ILE A 32 0.09 -4.67 -2.46
C ILE A 32 1.61 -4.54 -2.46
N ILE A 33 2.26 -4.69 -1.30
CA ILE A 33 3.72 -4.71 -1.24
C ILE A 33 4.19 -6.00 -1.92
N LYS A 34 4.91 -5.85 -3.04
CA LYS A 34 5.44 -6.98 -3.82
C LYS A 34 6.85 -7.35 -3.39
N ASN A 35 7.66 -6.35 -3.03
CA ASN A 35 9.03 -6.57 -2.57
C ASN A 35 9.50 -5.42 -1.68
N VAL A 36 10.37 -5.72 -0.71
CA VAL A 36 11.05 -4.74 0.13
C VAL A 36 12.55 -4.96 0.01
N GLY A 37 13.23 -4.01 -0.62
CA GLY A 37 14.69 -3.99 -0.71
C GLY A 37 15.31 -3.19 0.44
N ARG A 38 16.64 -3.07 0.41
CA ARG A 38 17.39 -2.32 1.43
C ARG A 38 17.01 -0.83 1.49
N ASN A 39 16.69 -0.25 0.33
CA ASN A 39 16.43 1.19 0.17
C ASN A 39 15.20 1.48 -0.69
N TYR A 40 14.34 0.48 -0.92
CA TYR A 40 13.13 0.66 -1.72
C TYR A 40 11.99 -0.25 -1.29
N ILE A 41 10.78 0.15 -1.65
CA ILE A 41 9.54 -0.62 -1.53
C ILE A 41 8.90 -0.69 -2.91
N GLU A 42 8.64 -1.91 -3.40
CA GLU A 42 7.93 -2.16 -4.65
C GLU A 42 6.45 -2.45 -4.34
N VAL A 43 5.54 -1.64 -4.90
CA VAL A 43 4.10 -1.78 -4.72
C VAL A 43 3.46 -2.17 -6.06
N LEU A 44 2.78 -3.31 -6.06
CA LEU A 44 1.94 -3.76 -7.16
C LEU A 44 0.60 -3.02 -7.08
N ARG A 45 0.26 -2.28 -8.15
CA ARG A 45 -0.95 -1.43 -8.20
C ARG A 45 -1.97 -2.01 -9.18
N PRO A 46 -3.28 -1.88 -8.91
CA PRO A 46 -4.33 -2.47 -9.73
C PRO A 46 -4.60 -1.73 -11.05
N THR A 47 -4.17 -0.47 -11.21
CA THR A 47 -4.42 0.35 -12.40
C THR A 47 -3.13 0.72 -13.14
N ASN A 48 -3.14 0.55 -14.47
CA ASN A 48 -2.15 0.82 -15.55
C ASN A 48 -0.66 1.10 -15.26
N GLN A 49 0.16 0.54 -16.16
CA GLN A 49 1.59 0.22 -16.03
C GLN A 49 2.59 1.39 -16.16
N ASP A 50 2.14 2.64 -16.28
CA ASP A 50 3.04 3.78 -16.61
C ASP A 50 3.57 4.56 -15.41
N GLU A 51 3.00 4.38 -14.21
CA GLU A 51 3.46 5.12 -13.03
C GLU A 51 4.58 4.34 -12.28
N LYS A 52 5.48 5.06 -11.59
CA LYS A 52 6.56 4.49 -10.75
C LYS A 52 5.98 3.45 -9.79
N SER A 53 6.49 2.21 -9.80
CA SER A 53 6.05 1.11 -8.92
C SER A 53 7.04 0.80 -7.79
N ARG A 54 8.18 1.50 -7.76
CA ARG A 54 9.24 1.39 -6.75
C ARG A 54 9.47 2.75 -6.11
N TYR A 55 9.38 2.81 -4.79
CA TYR A 55 9.55 4.03 -4.01
C TYR A 55 10.76 3.88 -3.11
N ALA A 56 11.56 4.93 -2.95
CA ALA A 56 12.70 4.86 -2.07
C ALA A 56 12.21 4.90 -0.60
N THR A 57 12.89 4.20 0.30
CA THR A 57 12.45 4.06 1.70
C THR A 57 12.45 5.38 2.47
N ASP A 58 13.22 6.35 2.03
CA ASP A 58 13.27 7.73 2.55
C ASP A 58 12.11 8.60 2.03
N GLU A 59 11.55 8.28 0.85
CA GLU A 59 10.33 8.92 0.33
C GLU A 59 9.06 8.39 1.03
N VAL A 60 9.09 7.16 1.56
CA VAL A 60 7.92 6.51 2.20
C VAL A 60 7.79 6.92 3.67
N LYS A 61 6.73 7.66 4.01
CA LYS A 61 6.45 8.05 5.39
C LYS A 61 5.64 7.03 6.17
N ILE A 62 4.54 6.56 5.58
CA ILE A 62 3.55 5.74 6.29
C ILE A 62 3.04 4.64 5.37
N ILE A 63 2.90 3.44 5.92
CA ILE A 63 2.24 2.30 5.29
C ILE A 63 1.04 1.92 6.17
N VAL A 64 -0.15 2.03 5.60
CA VAL A 64 -1.42 1.72 6.27
C VAL A 64 -2.01 0.46 5.65
N PRO A 65 -2.08 -0.66 6.38
CA PRO A 65 -2.84 -1.84 5.95
C PRO A 65 -4.33 -1.49 5.81
N ILE A 66 -4.93 -1.89 4.69
CA ILE A 66 -6.37 -1.76 4.44
C ILE A 66 -7.01 -3.07 4.87
N GLU A 67 -7.46 -3.14 6.11
CA GLU A 67 -8.36 -4.21 6.52
C GLU A 67 -9.72 -4.02 5.82
N LYS A 68 -10.31 -5.10 5.30
CA LYS A 68 -11.68 -5.06 4.75
C LYS A 68 -12.65 -4.67 5.87
N ILE A 69 -13.07 -3.42 5.94
CA ILE A 69 -14.16 -3.00 6.82
C ILE A 69 -15.50 -3.35 6.14
N ALA A 70 -16.15 -4.40 6.67
CA ALA A 70 -17.56 -4.81 6.66
C ALA A 70 -18.39 -4.83 5.36
N GLU A 71 -19.03 -6.00 5.15
CA GLU A 71 -20.05 -6.31 4.16
C GLU A 71 -21.23 -5.32 4.22
N VAL A 72 -21.48 -4.57 3.14
CA VAL A 72 -22.67 -3.71 3.01
C VAL A 72 -23.86 -4.62 2.66
N MET A 73 -24.56 -5.11 3.69
CA MET A 73 -25.84 -5.79 3.50
C MET A 73 -26.91 -4.77 3.13
N TYR A 74 -27.27 -4.70 1.84
CA TYR A 74 -28.50 -4.02 1.44
C TYR A 74 -29.68 -4.85 1.92
N TYR A 75 -30.41 -4.37 2.93
CA TYR A 75 -31.75 -4.86 3.23
C TYR A 75 -32.65 -4.54 2.03
N GLN A 76 -32.95 -5.52 1.19
CA GLN A 76 -34.13 -5.45 0.34
C GLN A 76 -35.34 -5.56 1.26
N LYS A 77 -36.01 -4.44 1.50
CA LYS A 77 -37.30 -4.41 2.16
C LYS A 77 -38.30 -5.03 1.18
N THR A 78 -38.69 -6.27 1.43
CA THR A 78 -39.83 -6.94 0.76
C THR A 78 -41.13 -6.20 1.04
#